data_AF-A0A8T4UH38-F1
#
_entry.id   AF-A0A8T4UH38-F1
#
_cell.length_a   1.000
_cell.length_b   1.000
_cell.length_c   1.000
_cell.angle_alpha   90.00
_cell.angle_beta   90.00
_cell.angle_gamma   90.00
#
_symmetry.space_group_name_H-M   'P 1'
#
loop_
_entity.id
_entity.type
_entity.pdbx_description
1 polymer ?
#
loop_
_entity_poly.entity_id
_entity_poly.type
_entity_poly.pdbx_seq_one_letter_code
_entity_poly.pdbx_strand_id
1 'polypeptide(L)' 'MRPRDPDIPDPYSELLDNLDMLSPVKKCPQCGMLSLKYNPSTGMIVCTRCGFSRETGQKV' A
#
# COMPACT_ATOMS: atom_id res chain seq x y z
N MET A 1 6.90 41.64 8.79
CA MET A 1 7.06 40.23 8.38
C MET A 1 6.65 39.38 9.57
N ARG A 2 5.55 38.63 9.49
CA ARG A 2 5.11 37.77 10.61
C ARG A 2 6.00 36.53 10.68
N PRO A 3 6.47 36.11 11.87
CA PRO A 3 7.15 34.83 12.03
C PRO A 3 6.23 33.72 11.53
N ARG A 4 6.75 32.79 10.73
CA ARG A 4 6.04 31.54 10.44
C ARG A 4 6.11 30.69 11.70
N ASP A 5 5.00 30.59 12.42
CA ASP A 5 4.85 29.60 13.49
C ASP A 5 5.12 28.19 12.94
N PRO A 6 6.06 27.43 13.51
CA PRO A 6 6.48 26.12 12.99
C PRO A 6 5.53 24.95 13.34
N ASP A 7 4.33 25.21 13.88
CA ASP A 7 3.46 24.18 14.48
C ASP A 7 2.02 24.23 13.92
N ILE A 8 1.88 24.34 12.60
CA ILE A 8 0.60 24.05 11.96
C ILE A 8 0.77 22.71 11.26
N PRO A 9 0.31 21.59 11.85
CA PRO A 9 0.27 20.33 11.13
C PRO A 9 -0.57 20.55 9.88
N ASP A 10 0.01 20.26 8.72
CA ASP A 10 -0.66 20.44 7.45
C ASP A 10 -1.93 19.57 7.44
N PRO A 11 -3.12 20.14 7.20
CA PRO A 11 -4.39 19.43 7.35
C PRO A 11 -4.55 18.27 6.34
N TYR A 12 -3.68 18.18 5.34
CA TYR A 12 -3.64 17.06 4.41
C TYR A 12 -2.79 15.89 4.91
N SER A 13 -1.96 16.08 5.95
CA SER A 13 -1.12 15.01 6.51
C SER A 13 -1.96 13.93 7.20
N GLU A 14 -2.95 14.32 7.99
CA GLU A 14 -3.87 13.36 8.65
C GLU A 14 -4.82 12.69 7.65
N LEU A 15 -5.19 13.39 6.58
CA LEU A 15 -5.97 12.81 5.48
C LEU A 15 -5.17 11.74 4.72
N LEU A 16 -3.86 11.91 4.54
CA LEU A 16 -3.00 10.94 3.87
C LEU A 16 -2.84 9.64 4.68
N ASP A 17 -2.75 9.75 6.00
CA ASP A 17 -2.63 8.60 6.92
C ASP A 17 -3.93 7.77 6.92
N ASN A 18 -5.08 8.44 6.94
CA ASN A 18 -6.39 7.79 6.82
C ASN A 18 -6.65 7.22 5.41
N LEU A 19 -6.04 7.79 4.37
CA LEU A 19 -6.12 7.25 3.01
C LEU A 19 -5.32 5.96 2.82
N ASP A 20 -4.26 5.74 3.61
CA ASP A 20 -3.53 4.47 3.65
C ASP A 20 -4.39 3.34 4.23
N MET A 21 -5.20 3.66 5.24
CA MET A 21 -6.18 2.75 5.87
C MET A 21 -7.39 2.45 4.96
N LEU A 22 -7.82 3.41 4.13
CA LEU A 22 -8.95 3.27 3.21
C LEU A 22 -8.55 2.74 1.83
N SER A 23 -7.25 2.63 1.54
CA SER A 23 -6.77 2.12 0.27
C SER A 23 -6.92 0.59 0.23
N PRO A 24 -7.80 0.00 -0.61
CA PRO A 24 -7.74 -1.42 -0.96
C PRO A 24 -6.53 -1.73 -1.85
N VAL A 25 -5.53 -0.85 -1.84
CA VAL A 25 -4.34 -0.89 -2.65
C VAL A 25 -3.46 -1.92 -1.96
N LYS A 26 -3.73 -3.18 -2.29
CA LYS A 26 -3.09 -4.38 -1.74
C LYS A 26 -1.58 -4.27 -1.96
N LYS A 27 -0.88 -3.69 -0.99
CA LYS A 27 0.58 -3.76 -0.87
C LYS A 27 0.95 -5.23 -0.71
N CYS A 28 1.96 -5.66 -1.44
CA CYS A 28 2.51 -6.99 -1.22
C CYS A 28 3.15 -7.04 0.17
N PRO A 29 2.74 -7.94 1.07
CA PRO A 29 3.30 -8.00 2.43
C PRO A 29 4.79 -8.39 2.43
N GLN A 30 5.29 -9.01 1.36
CA GLN A 30 6.68 -9.42 1.27
C GLN A 30 7.63 -8.30 0.78
N CYS A 31 7.17 -7.37 -0.04
CA CYS A 31 8.02 -6.31 -0.60
C CYS A 31 7.49 -4.88 -0.37
N GLY A 32 6.34 -4.72 0.29
CA GLY A 32 5.69 -3.43 0.56
C GLY A 32 5.14 -2.73 -0.67
N MET A 33 5.34 -3.29 -1.86
CA MET A 33 5.04 -2.63 -3.14
C MET A 33 3.66 -2.97 -3.68
N LEU A 34 3.09 -2.02 -4.42
CA LEU A 34 1.79 -2.13 -5.08
C LEU A 34 1.89 -2.93 -6.37
N SER A 35 2.19 -4.22 -6.23
CA SER A 35 2.44 -5.11 -7.36
C SER A 35 1.63 -6.41 -7.29
N LEU A 36 0.64 -6.49 -6.40
CA LEU A 36 -0.29 -7.63 -6.35
C LEU A 36 -1.27 -7.56 -7.53
N LYS A 37 -1.25 -8.58 -8.39
CA LYS A 37 -2.23 -8.79 -9.48
C LYS A 37 -3.01 -10.07 -9.24
N TYR A 38 -4.30 -10.03 -9.57
CA TYR A 38 -5.14 -11.22 -9.62
C TYR A 38 -4.93 -11.93 -10.97
N ASN A 39 -4.66 -13.24 -10.91
CA ASN A 39 -4.54 -14.12 -12.05
C ASN A 39 -5.85 -14.92 -12.18
N PRO A 40 -6.73 -14.59 -13.14
CA PRO A 40 -8.00 -15.29 -13.30
C PRO A 40 -7.85 -16.73 -13.78
N SER A 41 -6.74 -17.09 -14.43
CA SER A 41 -6.51 -18.45 -14.92
C SER A 41 -6.27 -19.44 -13.78
N THR A 42 -5.69 -18.98 -12.67
CA THR A 42 -5.43 -19.81 -11.50
C THR A 42 -6.30 -19.44 -10.31
N GLY A 43 -7.07 -18.36 -10.40
CA GLY A 43 -7.81 -17.78 -9.29
C GLY A 43 -6.92 -17.09 -8.26
N MET A 44 -5.63 -16.87 -8.54
CA MET A 44 -4.65 -16.50 -7.52
C MET A 44 -4.23 -15.03 -7.50
N ILE A 45 -3.97 -14.47 -6.32
CA ILE A 45 -3.36 -13.13 -6.20
C ILE A 45 -1.85 -13.26 -6.02
N VAL A 46 -1.09 -12.81 -7.02
CA VAL A 46 0.37 -12.92 -7.06
C VAL A 46 1.03 -11.56 -7.20
N CYS A 47 2.13 -11.34 -6.48
CA CYS A 47 2.95 -10.16 -6.62
C CYS A 47 3.86 -10.32 -7.83
N THR A 48 3.69 -9.48 -8.86
CA THR A 48 4.50 -9.54 -10.09
C THR A 48 5.96 -9.12 -9.88
N ARG A 49 6.29 -8.54 -8.73
CA ARG A 49 7.66 -8.14 -8.40
C ARG A 49 8.47 -9.22 -7.70
N CYS A 50 7.91 -9.82 -6.65
CA CYS A 50 8.64 -10.76 -5.79
C CYS A 50 8.13 -12.19 -5.87
N GLY A 51 7.04 -12.46 -6.59
CA GLY A 51 6.41 -13.79 -6.69
C GLY A 51 5.54 -14.16 -5.48
N PHE A 52 5.27 -13.24 -4.55
CA PHE A 52 4.43 -13.55 -3.38
C PHE A 52 3.00 -13.93 -3.79
N SER A 53 2.50 -15.10 -3.37
CA SER A 53 1.10 -15.49 -3.52
C SER A 53 0.34 -15.32 -2.21
N ARG A 54 -0.81 -14.65 -2.27
CA ARG A 54 -1.62 -14.35 -1.07
C ARG A 54 -2.35 -15.57 -0.52
N GLU A 55 -2.63 -16.59 -1.34
CA GLU A 55 -3.31 -17.82 -0.89
C GLU A 55 -2.39 -18.78 -0.17
N THR A 56 -1.14 -18.90 -0.62
CA THR A 56 -0.16 -19.75 0.06
C THR A 56 0.59 -19.01 1.16
N GLY A 57 0.48 -17.68 1.20
CA GLY A 57 1.26 -16.83 2.10
C GLY A 57 2.77 -16.93 1.86
N GLN A 58 3.17 -17.47 0.71
CA GLN A 58 4.54 -17.82 0.36
C GLN A 58 4.88 -17.33 -1.05
N LYS A 59 6.18 -17.18 -1.31
CA LYS A 59 6.70 -16.87 -2.64
C LYS A 59 6.59 -18.11 -3.53
N VAL A 60 5.88 -17.99 -4.65
CA VAL A 60 5.81 -19.00 -5.72
C VAL A 60 6.92 -18.81 -6.74
#